data_AF-A0A2I8A873-F1
#
_entry.id   AF-A0A2I8A873-F1
#
_cell.length_a   1.000
_cell.length_b   1.000
_cell.length_c   1.000
_cell.angle_alpha   90.00
_cell.angle_beta   90.00
_cell.angle_gamma   90.00
#
_symmetry.space_group_name_H-M   'P 1'
#
loop_
_entity.id
_entity.type
_entity.pdbx_description
1 polymer ?
#
loop_
_entity_poly.entity_id
_entity_poly.type
_entity_poly.pdbx_seq_one_letter_code
_entity_poly.pdbx_strand_id
1 'polypeptide(L)'
;MTITATKTWTKQLVQDHAKTAVQVELYTLPFYLTALTSIKDTSHPAYKSILSICIEEMLHLQLAANLCLALDTKPEFPAPTYDGTPIPYLDPNNPTTAHHKLINAQLDALNTTTLDLMLDIETPSGLEQHRHPEKGIWKIIDWLEDTLEARWHLQHHLTPQYPYDTIGEMYNALIAGIVVVGKDNFSWTTRNQQAAWTSEAFTQIITKFEDAEEAVKTISLQGEGTTTGKDRYAIPANYRLENEGMDDKSFNEFSHYERLLNIKNQGLPEVYGTNNNQENQQAQQQALANLQSTFADLLTELDSIWNIGQDITQDNNFWNPMFGLLKAAQACWQAGVIPKWS
;
A
#
# COMPACT_ATOMS: atom_id res chain seq x y z
N MET A 1 -33.44 -18.02 13.16
CA MET A 1 -32.60 -17.03 13.87
C MET A 1 -32.66 -15.75 13.08
N THR A 2 -33.23 -14.71 13.68
CA THR A 2 -33.38 -13.36 13.12
C THR A 2 -32.00 -12.70 13.06
N ILE A 3 -31.43 -12.57 11.86
CA ILE A 3 -30.20 -11.82 11.63
C ILE A 3 -30.53 -10.34 11.76
N THR A 4 -30.03 -9.70 12.81
CA THR A 4 -30.15 -8.25 13.04
C THR A 4 -29.45 -7.48 11.93
N ALA A 5 -30.06 -6.36 11.53
CA ALA A 5 -29.74 -5.52 10.36
C ALA A 5 -28.38 -4.78 10.38
N THR A 6 -27.35 -5.29 11.07
CA THR A 6 -26.01 -4.70 11.19
C THR A 6 -24.95 -5.39 10.32
N LYS A 7 -25.34 -6.31 9.43
CA LYS A 7 -24.41 -7.13 8.62
C LYS A 7 -24.37 -6.79 7.14
N THR A 8 -25.09 -5.79 6.65
CA THR A 8 -25.14 -5.51 5.21
C THR A 8 -24.24 -4.31 4.90
N TRP A 9 -23.58 -4.33 3.74
CA TRP A 9 -22.89 -3.13 3.26
C TRP A 9 -23.85 -1.94 3.19
N THR A 10 -23.40 -0.81 3.72
CA THR A 10 -24.06 0.48 3.58
C THR A 10 -23.13 1.42 2.84
N LYS A 11 -23.67 2.49 2.25
CA LYS A 11 -22.84 3.52 1.60
C LYS A 11 -21.77 4.06 2.55
N GLN A 12 -22.12 4.30 3.81
CA GLN A 12 -21.17 4.76 4.83
C GLN A 12 -20.06 3.74 5.06
N LEU A 13 -20.38 2.44 5.18
CA LEU A 13 -19.37 1.41 5.37
C LEU A 13 -18.42 1.31 4.17
N VAL A 14 -18.93 1.42 2.93
CA VAL A 14 -18.09 1.50 1.73
C VAL A 14 -17.13 2.69 1.79
N GLN A 15 -17.64 3.86 2.19
CA GLN A 15 -16.83 5.08 2.34
C GLN A 15 -15.76 4.95 3.42
N ASP A 16 -16.08 4.33 4.56
CA ASP A 16 -15.14 4.09 5.65
C ASP A 16 -14.05 3.08 5.24
N HIS A 17 -14.40 2.07 4.43
CA HIS A 17 -13.42 1.14 3.85
C HIS A 17 -12.51 1.83 2.83
N ALA A 18 -13.04 2.73 1.99
CA ALA A 18 -12.22 3.49 1.05
C ALA A 18 -11.20 4.38 1.77
N LYS A 19 -11.61 5.06 2.87
CA LYS A 19 -10.69 5.83 3.72
C LYS A 19 -9.64 4.95 4.38
N THR A 20 -10.05 3.77 4.82
CA THR A 20 -9.15 2.76 5.39
C THR A 20 -8.08 2.34 4.39
N ALA A 21 -8.46 2.11 3.13
CA ALA A 21 -7.52 1.75 2.08
C ALA A 21 -6.43 2.82 1.91
N VAL A 22 -6.81 4.11 1.88
CA VAL A 22 -5.85 5.24 1.87
C VAL A 22 -4.88 5.18 3.05
N GLN A 23 -5.38 4.87 4.25
CA GLN A 23 -4.55 4.77 5.45
C GLN A 23 -3.61 3.57 5.42
N VAL A 24 -4.01 2.46 4.81
CA VAL A 24 -3.16 1.26 4.63
C VAL A 24 -2.01 1.58 3.67
N GLU A 25 -2.27 2.17 2.49
CA GLU A 25 -1.20 2.54 1.55
C GLU A 25 -0.28 3.64 2.14
N LEU A 26 -0.84 4.57 2.92
CA LEU A 26 -0.01 5.56 3.60
C LEU A 26 0.84 4.93 4.72
N TYR A 27 0.39 3.82 5.33
CA TYR A 27 1.14 3.11 6.36
C TYR A 27 2.35 2.37 5.80
N THR A 28 2.28 1.80 4.60
CA THR A 28 3.41 1.08 4.00
C THR A 28 4.60 2.02 3.72
N LEU A 29 4.31 3.25 3.29
CA LEU A 29 5.32 4.20 2.82
C LEU A 29 6.41 4.57 3.87
N PRO A 30 6.10 5.10 5.05
CA PRO A 30 7.14 5.39 6.06
C PRO A 30 7.86 4.13 6.53
N PHE A 31 7.17 2.99 6.60
CA PHE A 31 7.76 1.71 6.99
C PHE A 31 8.81 1.26 5.96
N TYR A 32 8.46 1.26 4.68
CA TYR A 32 9.36 0.84 3.59
C TYR A 32 10.47 1.85 3.35
N LEU A 33 10.20 3.15 3.43
CA LEU A 33 11.24 4.20 3.33
C LEU A 33 12.26 4.10 4.47
N THR A 34 11.83 3.72 5.67
CA THR A 34 12.76 3.47 6.79
C THR A 34 13.72 2.32 6.47
N ALA A 35 13.19 1.19 5.99
CA ALA A 35 14.00 0.03 5.61
C ALA A 35 14.92 0.34 4.43
N LEU A 36 14.38 0.95 3.36
CA LEU A 36 15.11 1.37 2.16
C LEU A 36 16.31 2.26 2.49
N THR A 37 16.07 3.33 3.24
CA THR A 37 17.10 4.35 3.53
C THR A 37 18.15 3.88 4.54
N SER A 38 17.94 2.72 5.17
CA SER A 38 18.94 2.07 6.00
C SER A 38 20.07 1.42 5.17
N ILE A 39 19.82 1.09 3.90
CA ILE A 39 20.80 0.44 3.03
C ILE A 39 21.87 1.45 2.63
N LYS A 40 23.15 1.10 2.81
CA LYS A 40 24.28 2.02 2.55
C LYS A 40 24.55 2.24 1.06
N ASP A 41 24.45 1.17 0.27
CA ASP A 41 24.72 1.19 -1.16
C ASP A 41 23.42 1.36 -1.95
N THR A 42 23.18 2.57 -2.46
CA THR A 42 21.98 2.87 -3.27
C THR A 42 22.01 2.22 -4.66
N SER A 43 23.15 1.65 -5.07
CA SER A 43 23.26 0.87 -6.30
C SER A 43 22.88 -0.61 -6.12
N HIS A 44 22.76 -1.07 -4.86
CA HIS A 44 22.42 -2.45 -4.52
C HIS A 44 21.03 -2.83 -5.05
N PRO A 45 20.83 -4.05 -5.62
CA PRO A 45 19.53 -4.47 -6.14
C PRO A 45 18.38 -4.35 -5.14
N ALA A 46 18.60 -4.71 -3.87
CA ALA A 46 17.59 -4.53 -2.82
C ALA A 46 17.15 -3.07 -2.62
N TYR A 47 18.07 -2.10 -2.71
CA TYR A 47 17.71 -0.68 -2.62
C TYR A 47 16.82 -0.27 -3.79
N LYS A 48 17.23 -0.61 -5.03
CA LYS A 48 16.46 -0.27 -6.22
C LYS A 48 15.09 -0.93 -6.22
N SER A 49 15.03 -2.19 -5.79
CA SER A 49 13.79 -2.96 -5.70
C SER A 49 12.82 -2.38 -4.68
N ILE A 50 13.27 -2.02 -3.47
CA ILE A 50 12.37 -1.42 -2.45
C ILE A 50 11.99 0.02 -2.86
N LEU A 51 12.89 0.78 -3.48
CA LEU A 51 12.54 2.10 -4.01
C LEU A 51 11.43 2.01 -5.06
N SER A 52 11.53 1.04 -5.97
CA SER A 52 10.52 0.73 -6.98
C SER A 52 9.17 0.36 -6.33
N ILE A 53 9.16 -0.43 -5.26
CA ILE A 53 7.95 -0.68 -4.44
C ILE A 53 7.38 0.62 -3.88
N CYS A 54 8.19 1.49 -3.24
CA CYS A 54 7.71 2.76 -2.69
C CYS A 54 7.09 3.69 -3.74
N ILE A 55 7.51 3.58 -5.00
CA ILE A 55 6.93 4.33 -6.13
C ILE A 55 5.54 3.78 -6.48
N GLU A 56 5.38 2.46 -6.52
CA GLU A 56 4.08 1.80 -6.71
C GLU A 56 3.13 2.11 -5.54
N GLU A 57 3.58 2.06 -4.29
CA GLU A 57 2.78 2.42 -3.10
C GLU A 57 2.26 3.87 -3.15
N MET A 58 3.03 4.80 -3.71
CA MET A 58 2.57 6.18 -3.93
C MET A 58 1.48 6.27 -5.00
N LEU A 59 1.58 5.46 -6.06
CA LEU A 59 0.51 5.32 -7.05
C LEU A 59 -0.73 4.68 -6.40
N HIS A 60 -0.58 3.68 -5.54
CA HIS A 60 -1.69 3.04 -4.83
C HIS A 60 -2.41 4.04 -3.94
N LEU A 61 -1.66 4.86 -3.19
CA LEU A 61 -2.20 5.97 -2.41
C LEU A 61 -3.02 6.94 -3.27
N GLN A 62 -2.52 7.30 -4.47
CA GLN A 62 -3.23 8.16 -5.42
C GLN A 62 -4.56 7.51 -5.86
N LEU A 63 -4.54 6.22 -6.24
CA LEU A 63 -5.71 5.48 -6.70
C LEU A 63 -6.75 5.31 -5.59
N ALA A 64 -6.31 4.96 -4.37
CA ALA A 64 -7.18 4.85 -3.19
C ALA A 64 -7.82 6.20 -2.84
N ALA A 65 -7.07 7.30 -2.94
CA ALA A 65 -7.58 8.65 -2.68
C ALA A 65 -8.57 9.12 -3.76
N ASN A 66 -8.35 8.79 -5.03
CA ASN A 66 -9.33 8.99 -6.10
C ASN A 66 -10.60 8.18 -5.87
N LEU A 67 -10.45 6.93 -5.41
CA LEU A 67 -11.58 6.05 -5.11
C LEU A 67 -12.45 6.61 -3.99
N CYS A 68 -11.86 7.19 -2.94
CA CYS A 68 -12.61 7.95 -1.92
C CYS A 68 -13.53 9.01 -2.56
N LEU A 69 -12.96 9.87 -3.41
CA LEU A 69 -13.72 10.95 -4.05
C LEU A 69 -14.85 10.40 -4.93
N ALA A 70 -14.56 9.39 -5.75
CA ALA A 70 -15.56 8.73 -6.59
C ALA A 70 -16.72 8.12 -5.78
N LEU A 71 -16.44 7.69 -4.53
CA LEU A 71 -17.41 7.10 -3.60
C LEU A 71 -18.07 8.13 -2.67
N ASP A 72 -18.05 9.42 -3.02
CA ASP A 72 -18.66 10.51 -2.26
C ASP A 72 -18.07 10.72 -0.86
N THR A 73 -16.79 10.39 -0.67
CA THR A 73 -16.08 10.64 0.58
C THR A 73 -14.73 11.30 0.33
N LYS A 74 -14.12 11.83 1.39
CA LYS A 74 -12.81 12.47 1.32
C LYS A 74 -11.74 11.53 1.86
N PRO A 75 -10.57 11.39 1.19
CA PRO A 75 -9.45 10.67 1.77
C PRO A 75 -8.95 11.36 3.04
N GLU A 76 -8.38 10.59 3.95
CA GLU A 76 -7.78 11.05 5.19
C GLU A 76 -6.33 10.57 5.24
N PHE A 77 -5.40 11.48 5.53
CA PHE A 77 -3.96 11.21 5.55
C PHE A 77 -3.38 11.40 6.97
N PRO A 78 -3.80 10.60 7.97
CA PRO A 78 -3.21 10.68 9.30
C PRO A 78 -1.76 10.19 9.27
N ALA A 79 -0.88 10.80 10.08
CA ALA A 79 0.47 10.28 10.27
C ALA A 79 0.42 8.86 10.85
N PRO A 80 1.01 7.84 10.19
CA PRO A 80 1.03 6.48 10.71
C PRO A 80 1.79 6.38 12.03
N THR A 81 1.33 5.50 12.93
CA THR A 81 1.98 5.21 14.20
C THR A 81 2.57 3.80 14.21
N TYR A 82 3.76 3.68 14.80
CA TYR A 82 4.56 2.45 14.85
C TYR A 82 4.93 2.10 16.29
N ASP A 83 3.98 2.32 17.21
CA ASP A 83 4.21 2.38 18.65
C ASP A 83 3.71 1.16 19.44
N GLY A 84 3.16 0.15 18.78
CA GLY A 84 2.43 -0.92 19.45
C GLY A 84 0.96 -1.03 19.03
N THR A 85 0.42 0.01 18.40
CA THR A 85 -0.98 0.08 17.99
C THR A 85 -1.20 -0.55 16.62
N PRO A 86 -2.00 -1.62 16.50
CA PRO A 86 -2.23 -2.23 15.21
C PRO A 86 -3.20 -1.46 14.31
N ILE A 87 -3.03 -1.58 12.99
CA ILE A 87 -4.05 -1.17 12.03
C ILE A 87 -5.24 -2.14 12.18
N PRO A 88 -6.45 -1.68 12.54
CA PRO A 88 -7.55 -2.56 12.95
C PRO A 88 -8.14 -3.41 11.80
N TYR A 89 -7.67 -3.21 10.58
CA TYR A 89 -8.31 -3.70 9.36
C TYR A 89 -7.53 -4.78 8.62
N LEU A 90 -6.25 -4.98 8.95
CA LEU A 90 -5.36 -5.93 8.29
C LEU A 90 -4.69 -6.82 9.34
N ASP A 91 -5.03 -8.11 9.32
CA ASP A 91 -4.59 -9.19 10.23
C ASP A 91 -3.99 -10.34 9.41
N PRO A 92 -2.85 -10.12 8.76
CA PRO A 92 -2.22 -11.16 7.96
C PRO A 92 -1.84 -12.33 8.85
N ASN A 93 -2.20 -13.53 8.41
CA ASN A 93 -1.95 -14.74 9.16
C ASN A 93 -0.81 -15.54 8.52
N ASN A 94 0.42 -15.16 8.84
CA ASN A 94 1.58 -15.83 8.29
C ASN A 94 2.25 -16.80 9.30
N PRO A 95 1.92 -18.12 9.27
CA PRO A 95 2.58 -19.13 10.09
C PRO A 95 4.06 -19.33 9.77
N THR A 96 4.58 -18.84 8.64
CA THR A 96 6.01 -18.91 8.32
C THR A 96 6.85 -17.82 9.00
N THR A 97 6.24 -16.67 9.30
CA THR A 97 6.85 -15.60 10.13
C THR A 97 6.41 -15.71 11.60
N ALA A 98 5.44 -16.58 11.89
CA ALA A 98 4.77 -16.70 13.19
C ALA A 98 4.08 -15.40 13.65
N HIS A 99 3.82 -14.49 12.71
CA HIS A 99 3.01 -13.29 12.91
C HIS A 99 1.55 -13.66 12.68
N HIS A 100 0.77 -13.61 13.76
CA HIS A 100 -0.66 -13.98 13.80
C HIS A 100 -1.47 -12.85 14.46
N LYS A 101 -1.16 -11.62 14.10
CA LYS A 101 -1.71 -10.42 14.74
C LYS A 101 -1.86 -9.33 13.69
N LEU A 102 -2.82 -8.46 13.96
CA LEU A 102 -2.98 -7.18 13.30
C LEU A 102 -1.61 -6.51 13.08
N ILE A 103 -1.40 -5.96 11.88
CA ILE A 103 -0.15 -5.31 11.53
C ILE A 103 0.12 -4.17 12.51
N ASN A 104 1.25 -4.30 13.18
CA ASN A 104 1.80 -3.32 14.09
C ASN A 104 3.32 -3.35 13.93
N ALA A 105 3.79 -2.64 12.92
CA ALA A 105 5.19 -2.57 12.58
C ALA A 105 5.97 -1.72 13.56
N GLN A 106 7.19 -2.14 13.87
CA GLN A 106 8.20 -1.30 14.49
C GLN A 106 9.20 -0.88 13.42
N LEU A 107 9.51 0.42 13.40
CA LEU A 107 10.50 0.97 12.48
C LEU A 107 11.89 0.47 12.84
N ASP A 108 12.60 -0.10 11.86
CA ASP A 108 13.98 -0.56 12.00
C ASP A 108 14.66 -0.60 10.62
N ALA A 109 15.98 -0.83 10.59
CA ALA A 109 16.73 -1.05 9.37
C ALA A 109 16.20 -2.27 8.62
N LEU A 110 16.61 -2.43 7.36
CA LEU A 110 16.34 -3.64 6.60
C LEU A 110 17.09 -4.82 7.24
N ASN A 111 16.35 -5.59 8.03
CA ASN A 111 16.79 -6.82 8.68
C ASN A 111 15.74 -7.92 8.44
N THR A 112 16.00 -9.14 8.92
CA THR A 112 15.09 -10.28 8.69
C THR A 112 13.68 -10.01 9.24
N THR A 113 13.56 -9.42 10.43
CA THR A 113 12.26 -9.11 11.05
C THR A 113 11.49 -8.06 10.24
N THR A 114 12.17 -6.98 9.84
CA THR A 114 11.56 -5.93 9.01
C THR A 114 11.10 -6.50 7.67
N LEU A 115 11.96 -7.28 6.99
CA LEU A 115 11.66 -7.88 5.70
C LEU A 115 10.53 -8.92 5.79
N ASP A 116 10.50 -9.71 6.85
CA ASP A 116 9.41 -10.67 7.11
C ASP A 116 8.07 -9.94 7.29
N LEU A 117 8.07 -8.80 7.97
CA LEU A 117 6.85 -7.99 8.11
C LEU A 117 6.44 -7.32 6.79
N MET A 118 7.40 -6.87 5.97
CA MET A 118 7.09 -6.38 4.61
C MET A 118 6.44 -7.50 3.77
N LEU A 119 6.95 -8.74 3.86
CA LEU A 119 6.35 -9.91 3.20
C LEU A 119 4.95 -10.22 3.73
N ASP A 120 4.70 -10.06 5.03
CA ASP A 120 3.37 -10.26 5.62
C ASP A 120 2.36 -9.24 5.11
N ILE A 121 2.77 -7.97 4.97
CA ILE A 121 1.94 -6.89 4.39
C ILE A 121 1.56 -7.23 2.94
N GLU A 122 2.53 -7.67 2.13
CA GLU A 122 2.36 -7.93 0.70
C GLU A 122 1.88 -9.36 0.40
N THR A 123 1.46 -10.11 1.41
CA THR A 123 1.15 -11.52 1.24
C THR A 123 0.00 -11.72 0.25
N PRO A 124 0.17 -12.55 -0.80
CA PRO A 124 -0.88 -12.80 -1.76
C PRO A 124 -2.06 -13.55 -1.16
N SER A 125 -3.27 -13.09 -1.47
CA SER A 125 -4.54 -13.68 -1.04
C SER A 125 -4.58 -15.20 -1.34
N GLY A 126 -4.00 -15.60 -2.48
CA GLY A 126 -3.92 -17.01 -2.92
C GLY A 126 -3.10 -17.89 -2.00
N LEU A 127 -2.11 -17.34 -1.31
CA LEU A 127 -1.33 -18.08 -0.32
C LEU A 127 -2.10 -18.26 0.99
N GLU A 128 -2.84 -17.24 1.44
CA GLU A 128 -3.66 -17.31 2.66
C GLU A 128 -4.79 -18.34 2.56
N GLN A 129 -5.44 -18.47 1.41
CA GLN A 129 -6.48 -19.49 1.19
C GLN A 129 -5.98 -20.92 1.47
N HIS A 130 -4.73 -21.23 1.09
CA HIS A 130 -4.13 -22.54 1.33
C HIS A 130 -3.74 -22.74 2.80
N ARG A 131 -3.61 -21.66 3.58
CA ARG A 131 -3.22 -21.69 5.00
C ARG A 131 -4.40 -21.81 5.96
N HIS A 132 -5.60 -21.37 5.55
CA HIS A 132 -6.83 -21.43 6.35
C HIS A 132 -7.96 -22.24 5.68
N PRO A 133 -7.80 -23.55 5.44
CA PRO A 133 -8.83 -24.36 4.80
C PRO A 133 -10.16 -24.42 5.59
N GLU A 134 -10.12 -24.19 6.91
CA GLU A 134 -11.29 -24.08 7.78
C GLU A 134 -12.14 -22.82 7.52
N LYS A 135 -11.54 -21.77 6.95
CA LYS A 135 -12.28 -20.56 6.52
C LYS A 135 -13.07 -20.80 5.21
N GLY A 136 -12.94 -21.98 4.60
CA GLY A 136 -13.63 -22.37 3.36
C GLY A 136 -12.85 -22.01 2.09
N ILE A 137 -13.34 -22.46 0.93
CA ILE A 137 -12.73 -22.14 -0.37
C ILE A 137 -13.09 -20.69 -0.73
N TRP A 138 -12.22 -19.75 -0.40
CA TRP A 138 -12.23 -18.40 -0.97
C TRP A 138 -11.78 -18.48 -2.42
N LYS A 139 -12.68 -18.49 -3.40
CA LYS A 139 -12.21 -18.15 -4.75
C LYS A 139 -11.98 -16.64 -4.77
N ILE A 140 -10.74 -16.27 -4.45
CA ILE A 140 -10.18 -14.93 -4.67
C ILE A 140 -10.55 -14.51 -6.07
N ILE A 141 -10.78 -13.21 -6.27
CA ILE A 141 -10.95 -12.68 -7.62
C ILE A 141 -9.62 -12.94 -8.34
N ASP A 142 -9.56 -14.04 -9.10
CA ASP A 142 -8.58 -14.17 -10.16
C ASP A 142 -9.02 -13.15 -11.20
N TRP A 143 -8.38 -11.98 -11.15
CA TRP A 143 -8.69 -10.86 -12.03
C TRP A 143 -8.51 -11.22 -13.52
N LEU A 144 -7.92 -12.39 -13.81
CA LEU A 144 -7.73 -12.98 -15.13
C LEU A 144 -8.81 -14.01 -15.51
N GLU A 145 -9.74 -14.39 -14.62
CA GLU A 145 -10.93 -15.16 -15.00
C GLU A 145 -12.01 -14.26 -15.62
N ASP A 146 -12.59 -14.73 -16.73
CA ASP A 146 -13.11 -13.93 -17.86
C ASP A 146 -14.55 -13.42 -17.71
N THR A 147 -15.26 -13.68 -16.59
CA THR A 147 -16.64 -13.17 -16.42
C THR A 147 -16.95 -12.66 -15.03
N LEU A 148 -17.62 -11.50 -14.98
CA LEU A 148 -18.17 -10.90 -13.77
C LEU A 148 -19.10 -11.89 -13.04
N GLU A 149 -19.97 -12.60 -13.77
CA GLU A 149 -20.91 -13.60 -13.23
C GLU A 149 -20.24 -14.78 -12.52
N ALA A 150 -19.07 -15.24 -12.99
CA ALA A 150 -18.30 -16.24 -12.27
C ALA A 150 -17.80 -15.70 -10.92
N ARG A 151 -17.37 -14.43 -10.86
CA ARG A 151 -16.91 -13.75 -9.64
C ARG A 151 -18.04 -13.57 -8.61
N TRP A 152 -19.28 -13.33 -9.05
CA TRP A 152 -20.46 -13.14 -8.17
C TRP A 152 -20.91 -14.41 -7.45
N HIS A 153 -20.82 -15.58 -8.08
CA HIS A 153 -21.27 -16.85 -7.48
C HIS A 153 -20.35 -17.35 -6.35
N LEU A 154 -19.27 -16.64 -6.05
CA LEU A 154 -18.19 -17.06 -5.16
C LEU A 154 -17.93 -16.11 -3.97
N GLN A 155 -18.66 -14.99 -3.89
CA GLN A 155 -18.38 -13.94 -2.92
C GLN A 155 -18.79 -14.30 -1.48
N HIS A 156 -17.78 -14.44 -0.61
CA HIS A 156 -17.95 -14.56 0.83
C HIS A 156 -17.90 -13.20 1.58
N HIS A 157 -17.85 -12.05 0.89
CA HIS A 157 -17.85 -10.69 1.49
C HIS A 157 -19.05 -9.82 1.10
N LEU A 158 -20.25 -10.40 0.95
CA LEU A 158 -21.51 -9.62 0.82
C LEU A 158 -21.83 -8.80 2.09
N THR A 159 -21.01 -8.93 3.11
CA THR A 159 -21.02 -8.21 4.38
C THR A 159 -19.61 -7.70 4.65
N PRO A 160 -19.43 -6.50 5.22
CA PRO A 160 -18.11 -6.04 5.64
C PRO A 160 -17.58 -6.96 6.74
N GLN A 161 -16.40 -7.54 6.52
CA GLN A 161 -15.72 -8.42 7.47
C GLN A 161 -14.40 -7.76 7.82
N TYR A 162 -14.11 -7.62 9.11
CA TYR A 162 -12.82 -7.13 9.58
C TYR A 162 -12.36 -7.98 10.76
N PRO A 163 -11.04 -8.17 10.92
CA PRO A 163 -9.97 -7.74 9.99
C PRO A 163 -9.87 -8.63 8.72
N TYR A 164 -9.15 -8.16 7.69
CA TYR A 164 -8.83 -8.90 6.45
C TYR A 164 -7.45 -9.57 6.55
N ASP A 165 -7.26 -10.72 5.90
CA ASP A 165 -5.98 -11.44 5.92
C ASP A 165 -4.97 -10.83 4.93
N THR A 166 -5.42 -10.13 3.87
CA THR A 166 -4.55 -9.48 2.88
C THR A 166 -5.10 -8.13 2.37
N ILE A 167 -4.24 -7.32 1.77
CA ILE A 167 -4.64 -6.04 1.13
C ILE A 167 -5.63 -6.30 -0.02
N GLY A 168 -5.37 -7.33 -0.84
CA GLY A 168 -6.25 -7.76 -1.92
C GLY A 168 -7.62 -8.21 -1.42
N GLU A 169 -7.72 -8.91 -0.29
CA GLU A 169 -8.99 -9.24 0.35
C GLU A 169 -9.77 -7.98 0.76
N MET A 170 -9.09 -7.02 1.39
CA MET A 170 -9.67 -5.73 1.77
C MET A 170 -10.27 -5.00 0.57
N TYR A 171 -9.53 -4.90 -0.53
CA TYR A 171 -10.02 -4.24 -1.74
C TYR A 171 -11.13 -5.02 -2.45
N ASN A 172 -11.05 -6.36 -2.49
CA ASN A 172 -12.11 -7.21 -3.02
C ASN A 172 -13.43 -7.00 -2.26
N ALA A 173 -13.35 -6.88 -0.94
CA ALA A 173 -14.49 -6.57 -0.09
C ALA A 173 -15.04 -5.18 -0.37
N LEU A 174 -14.19 -4.16 -0.56
CA LEU A 174 -14.62 -2.82 -0.96
C LEU A 174 -15.41 -2.83 -2.28
N ILE A 175 -14.92 -3.53 -3.31
CA ILE A 175 -15.63 -3.71 -4.59
C ILE A 175 -16.98 -4.42 -4.40
N ALA A 176 -17.02 -5.48 -3.59
CA ALA A 176 -18.27 -6.16 -3.24
C ALA A 176 -19.26 -5.19 -2.58
N GLY A 177 -18.77 -4.35 -1.67
CA GLY A 177 -19.58 -3.35 -0.97
C GLY A 177 -20.21 -2.33 -1.90
N ILE A 178 -19.45 -1.82 -2.87
CA ILE A 178 -19.97 -0.88 -3.88
C ILE A 178 -21.15 -1.49 -4.63
N VAL A 179 -21.07 -2.76 -5.01
CA VAL A 179 -22.15 -3.41 -5.76
C VAL A 179 -23.34 -3.76 -4.89
N VAL A 180 -23.12 -4.24 -3.67
CA VAL A 180 -24.22 -4.51 -2.72
C VAL A 180 -25.00 -3.24 -2.41
N VAL A 181 -24.31 -2.10 -2.25
CA VAL A 181 -24.95 -0.79 -2.08
C VAL A 181 -25.63 -0.34 -3.38
N GLY A 182 -25.10 -0.73 -4.53
CA GLY A 182 -25.58 -0.36 -5.86
C GLY A 182 -24.72 0.74 -6.46
N LYS A 183 -24.15 0.46 -7.65
CA LYS A 183 -23.19 1.33 -8.34
C LYS A 183 -23.73 2.75 -8.60
N ASP A 184 -25.02 2.87 -8.88
CA ASP A 184 -25.69 4.15 -9.15
C ASP A 184 -25.90 5.01 -7.89
N ASN A 185 -25.59 4.49 -6.69
CA ASN A 185 -25.66 5.25 -5.44
C ASN A 185 -24.40 6.07 -5.16
N PHE A 186 -23.39 6.03 -6.02
CA PHE A 186 -22.16 6.82 -5.93
C PHE A 186 -22.09 7.82 -7.07
N SER A 187 -21.59 9.03 -6.82
CA SER A 187 -21.56 10.07 -7.86
C SER A 187 -20.49 9.85 -8.93
N TRP A 188 -19.44 9.08 -8.60
CA TRP A 188 -18.25 8.93 -9.45
C TRP A 188 -17.63 10.27 -9.84
N THR A 189 -17.70 11.26 -8.94
CA THR A 189 -17.17 12.61 -9.19
C THR A 189 -15.67 12.58 -9.45
N THR A 190 -15.24 13.24 -10.53
CA THR A 190 -13.82 13.40 -10.88
C THR A 190 -13.19 14.65 -10.28
N ARG A 191 -13.99 15.48 -9.58
CA ARG A 191 -13.50 16.70 -8.93
C ARG A 191 -12.37 16.36 -7.96
N ASN A 192 -11.21 16.98 -8.17
CA ASN A 192 -9.99 16.83 -7.37
C ASN A 192 -9.29 15.45 -7.46
N GLN A 193 -9.74 14.55 -8.33
CA GLN A 193 -8.98 13.34 -8.61
C GLN A 193 -7.68 13.66 -9.35
N GLN A 194 -6.65 12.83 -9.14
CA GLN A 194 -5.29 13.06 -9.65
C GLN A 194 -4.81 11.92 -10.55
N ALA A 195 -3.97 12.25 -11.52
CA ALA A 195 -3.33 11.27 -12.42
C ALA A 195 -1.95 11.79 -12.86
N ALA A 196 -1.13 12.21 -11.90
CA ALA A 196 0.10 12.96 -12.19
C ALA A 196 1.38 12.26 -11.73
N TRP A 197 1.28 11.14 -11.01
CA TRP A 197 2.47 10.47 -10.46
C TRP A 197 3.30 9.85 -11.58
N THR A 198 2.62 9.17 -12.50
CA THR A 198 3.23 8.45 -13.60
C THR A 198 2.23 8.26 -14.74
N SER A 199 2.73 8.21 -15.97
CA SER A 199 1.93 7.88 -17.14
C SER A 199 1.72 6.37 -17.15
N GLU A 200 0.47 5.94 -17.23
CA GLU A 200 0.11 4.53 -17.14
C GLU A 200 -0.83 4.14 -18.28
N ALA A 201 -0.77 2.85 -18.65
CA ALA A 201 -1.63 2.28 -19.68
C ALA A 201 -3.11 2.12 -19.23
N PHE A 202 -3.35 2.16 -17.91
CA PHE A 202 -4.68 2.04 -17.32
C PHE A 202 -5.22 3.41 -16.83
N THR A 203 -6.54 3.49 -16.67
CA THR A 203 -7.21 4.72 -16.22
C THR A 203 -6.99 4.96 -14.73
N GLN A 204 -6.43 6.13 -14.39
CA GLN A 204 -6.23 6.55 -13.00
C GLN A 204 -7.38 7.41 -12.43
N ILE A 205 -8.15 8.07 -13.32
CA ILE A 205 -9.32 8.87 -12.95
C ILE A 205 -10.58 7.99 -12.98
N ILE A 206 -11.21 7.80 -11.84
CA ILE A 206 -12.34 6.90 -11.63
C ILE A 206 -13.65 7.62 -11.95
N THR A 207 -14.23 7.31 -13.11
CA THR A 207 -15.47 7.94 -13.62
C THR A 207 -16.70 7.05 -13.51
N LYS A 208 -16.48 5.77 -13.19
CA LYS A 208 -17.51 4.72 -13.09
C LYS A 208 -16.95 3.52 -12.32
N PHE A 209 -17.82 2.55 -12.06
CA PHE A 209 -17.46 1.31 -11.36
C PHE A 209 -16.33 0.53 -12.01
N GLU A 210 -16.33 0.41 -13.34
CA GLU A 210 -15.30 -0.36 -14.05
C GLU A 210 -13.91 0.26 -13.90
N ASP A 211 -13.82 1.59 -13.76
CA ASP A 211 -12.54 2.26 -13.50
C ASP A 211 -12.07 1.99 -12.06
N ALA A 212 -13.00 1.85 -11.11
CA ALA A 212 -12.67 1.46 -9.73
C ALA A 212 -12.20 0.01 -9.64
N GLU A 213 -12.82 -0.91 -10.41
CA GLU A 213 -12.33 -2.28 -10.53
C GLU A 213 -10.91 -2.30 -11.11
N GLU A 214 -10.64 -1.51 -12.15
CA GLU A 214 -9.31 -1.45 -12.76
C GLU A 214 -8.27 -0.88 -11.78
N ALA A 215 -8.60 0.18 -11.03
CA ALA A 215 -7.72 0.74 -10.00
C ALA A 215 -7.39 -0.29 -8.91
N VAL A 216 -8.41 -0.97 -8.38
CA VAL A 216 -8.24 -2.03 -7.36
C VAL A 216 -7.41 -3.20 -7.89
N LYS A 217 -7.65 -3.58 -9.15
CA LYS A 217 -6.90 -4.64 -9.82
C LYS A 217 -5.43 -4.27 -9.98
N THR A 218 -5.11 -3.03 -10.35
CA THR A 218 -3.72 -2.54 -10.41
C THR A 218 -3.04 -2.69 -9.06
N ILE A 219 -3.64 -2.15 -8.00
CA ILE A 219 -3.09 -2.18 -6.64
C ILE A 219 -2.81 -3.64 -6.21
N SER A 220 -3.81 -4.51 -6.37
CA SER A 220 -3.70 -5.91 -5.99
C SER A 220 -2.64 -6.67 -6.80
N LEU A 221 -2.53 -6.41 -8.11
CA LEU A 221 -1.54 -7.07 -8.96
C LEU A 221 -0.12 -6.58 -8.67
N GLN A 222 0.06 -5.29 -8.42
CA GLN A 222 1.36 -4.71 -8.07
C GLN A 222 1.85 -5.22 -6.69
N GLY A 223 0.98 -5.26 -5.68
CA GLY A 223 1.33 -5.81 -4.35
C GLY A 223 1.50 -7.34 -4.32
N GLU A 224 0.48 -8.08 -4.75
CA GLU A 224 0.36 -9.53 -4.55
C GLU A 224 0.70 -10.38 -5.78
N GLY A 225 0.61 -9.79 -6.97
CA GLY A 225 0.80 -10.49 -8.25
C GLY A 225 -0.30 -11.49 -8.57
N THR A 226 -0.11 -12.22 -9.69
CA THR A 226 -1.05 -13.30 -10.04
C THR A 226 -0.90 -14.49 -9.09
N THR A 227 -2.02 -15.06 -8.65
CA THR A 227 -2.02 -16.14 -7.64
C THR A 227 -2.05 -17.54 -8.23
N THR A 228 -2.23 -17.66 -9.56
CA THR A 228 -2.41 -18.92 -10.28
C THR A 228 -1.53 -18.99 -11.53
N GLY A 229 -1.29 -20.20 -12.05
CA GLY A 229 -0.59 -20.40 -13.32
C GLY A 229 0.93 -20.46 -13.24
N LYS A 230 1.59 -20.45 -14.43
CA LYS A 230 3.05 -20.52 -14.57
C LYS A 230 3.76 -19.20 -14.26
N ASP A 231 3.01 -18.10 -14.28
CA ASP A 231 3.52 -16.74 -14.10
C ASP A 231 3.19 -16.20 -12.71
N ARG A 232 3.09 -17.10 -11.71
CA ARG A 232 2.75 -16.77 -10.33
C ARG A 232 3.60 -15.61 -9.81
N TYR A 233 2.94 -14.64 -9.20
CA TYR A 233 3.47 -13.38 -8.68
C TYR A 233 3.97 -12.36 -9.72
N ALA A 234 3.85 -12.65 -11.02
CA ALA A 234 4.12 -11.67 -12.06
C ALA A 234 3.00 -10.63 -12.15
N ILE A 235 3.36 -9.43 -12.60
CA ILE A 235 2.44 -8.34 -12.93
C ILE A 235 2.22 -8.35 -14.45
N PRO A 236 0.97 -8.36 -14.97
CA PRO A 236 0.74 -8.22 -16.41
C PRO A 236 1.19 -6.85 -16.93
N ALA A 237 1.69 -6.79 -18.17
CA ALA A 237 2.39 -5.59 -18.70
C ALA A 237 1.57 -4.29 -18.67
N ASN A 238 0.24 -4.35 -18.76
CA ASN A 238 -0.65 -3.20 -18.72
C ASN A 238 -0.88 -2.62 -17.30
N TYR A 239 -0.36 -3.29 -16.27
CA TYR A 239 -0.42 -2.87 -14.87
C TYR A 239 0.97 -2.58 -14.29
N ARG A 240 1.99 -2.41 -15.13
CA ARG A 240 3.36 -2.06 -14.72
C ARG A 240 3.61 -0.60 -15.01
N LEU A 241 4.44 0.06 -14.20
CA LEU A 241 4.84 1.43 -14.47
C LEU A 241 5.61 1.51 -15.78
N GLU A 242 5.29 2.51 -16.61
CA GLU A 242 5.97 2.69 -17.90
C GLU A 242 7.37 3.32 -17.74
N ASN A 243 7.60 4.03 -16.63
CA ASN A 243 8.82 4.82 -16.43
C ASN A 243 9.99 4.00 -15.85
N GLU A 244 10.77 3.41 -16.75
CA GLU A 244 11.96 2.61 -16.42
C GLU A 244 13.04 3.37 -15.62
N GLY A 245 13.05 4.71 -15.66
CA GLY A 245 14.02 5.53 -14.91
C GLY A 245 13.75 5.56 -13.41
N MET A 246 12.50 5.28 -13.01
CA MET A 246 12.07 5.21 -11.61
C MET A 246 11.75 3.76 -11.19
N ASP A 247 11.31 2.93 -12.14
CA ASP A 247 10.88 1.56 -11.89
C ASP A 247 11.38 0.63 -13.02
N ASP A 248 12.59 0.09 -12.84
CA ASP A 248 13.27 -0.74 -13.84
C ASP A 248 12.48 -2.04 -14.11
N LYS A 249 12.34 -2.40 -15.39
CA LYS A 249 11.58 -3.59 -15.82
C LYS A 249 12.04 -4.90 -15.20
N SER A 250 13.32 -5.00 -14.83
CA SER A 250 13.87 -6.17 -14.13
C SER A 250 13.28 -6.37 -12.72
N PHE A 251 12.66 -5.34 -12.15
CA PHE A 251 11.89 -5.42 -10.91
C PHE A 251 10.39 -5.42 -11.21
N ASN A 252 9.92 -4.53 -12.09
CA ASN A 252 8.49 -4.24 -12.22
C ASN A 252 7.63 -5.28 -12.93
N GLU A 253 8.24 -6.34 -13.43
CA GLU A 253 7.52 -7.51 -13.89
C GLU A 253 7.05 -8.43 -12.75
N PHE A 254 7.58 -8.23 -11.55
CA PHE A 254 7.28 -9.01 -10.34
C PHE A 254 6.52 -8.16 -9.33
N SER A 255 5.57 -8.75 -8.62
CA SER A 255 4.87 -8.09 -7.51
C SER A 255 5.78 -7.72 -6.34
N HIS A 256 5.31 -6.85 -5.45
CA HIS A 256 6.01 -6.48 -4.23
C HIS A 256 6.43 -7.72 -3.43
N TYR A 257 5.49 -8.67 -3.25
CA TYR A 257 5.78 -9.93 -2.56
C TYR A 257 6.99 -10.67 -3.15
N GLU A 258 7.01 -10.86 -4.47
CA GLU A 258 8.09 -11.59 -5.14
C GLU A 258 9.42 -10.83 -5.10
N ARG A 259 9.38 -9.49 -5.26
CA ARG A 259 10.56 -8.63 -5.09
C ARG A 259 11.17 -8.78 -3.70
N LEU A 260 10.34 -8.73 -2.65
CA LEU A 260 10.78 -8.90 -1.26
C LEU A 260 11.28 -10.33 -0.97
N LEU A 261 10.62 -11.34 -1.53
CA LEU A 261 11.03 -12.73 -1.41
C LEU A 261 12.40 -12.96 -2.05
N ASN A 262 12.65 -12.31 -3.19
CA ASN A 262 13.94 -12.33 -3.86
C ASN A 262 15.04 -11.72 -3.00
N ILE A 263 14.80 -10.56 -2.35
CA ILE A 263 15.73 -9.97 -1.38
C ILE A 263 16.04 -10.95 -0.25
N LYS A 264 15.01 -11.61 0.31
CA LYS A 264 15.18 -12.61 1.38
C LYS A 264 16.07 -13.78 0.93
N ASN A 265 15.95 -14.21 -0.32
CA ASN A 265 16.71 -15.34 -0.87
C ASN A 265 18.16 -14.98 -1.26
N GLN A 266 18.42 -13.74 -1.69
CA GLN A 266 19.77 -13.28 -2.09
C GLN A 266 20.64 -12.86 -0.91
N GLY A 267 20.01 -12.51 0.23
CA GLY A 267 20.69 -12.02 1.42
C GLY A 267 20.60 -10.51 1.58
N LEU A 268 20.67 -10.07 2.83
CA LEU A 268 20.48 -8.66 3.20
C LEU A 268 21.74 -7.82 2.91
N PRO A 269 21.59 -6.59 2.37
CA PRO A 269 22.71 -5.69 2.13
C PRO A 269 23.30 -5.14 3.42
N GLU A 270 24.43 -4.45 3.31
CA GLU A 270 24.98 -3.68 4.42
C GLU A 270 24.06 -2.48 4.75
N VAL A 271 23.69 -2.35 6.02
CA VAL A 271 22.83 -1.28 6.53
C VAL A 271 23.54 -0.39 7.56
N TYR A 272 23.08 0.85 7.70
CA TYR A 272 23.43 1.72 8.81
C TYR A 272 22.97 1.11 10.15
N GLY A 273 23.74 1.35 11.21
CA GLY A 273 23.38 0.95 12.57
C GLY A 273 23.07 2.15 13.45
N THR A 274 22.43 1.90 14.60
CA THR A 274 22.17 2.94 15.61
C THR A 274 23.36 3.14 16.54
N ASN A 275 23.56 4.37 17.05
CA ASN A 275 24.52 4.63 18.12
C ASN A 275 23.90 5.45 19.26
N ASN A 276 24.21 5.08 20.50
CA ASN A 276 23.71 5.75 21.71
C ASN A 276 24.72 6.79 22.26
N ASN A 277 25.60 7.29 21.40
CA ASN A 277 26.68 8.19 21.83
C ASN A 277 26.12 9.59 22.08
N GLN A 278 26.32 10.12 23.29
CA GLN A 278 25.87 11.47 23.67
C GLN A 278 26.43 12.57 22.76
N GLU A 279 27.61 12.36 22.17
CA GLU A 279 28.24 13.31 21.24
C GLU A 279 27.43 13.57 19.96
N ASN A 280 26.58 12.62 19.54
CA ASN A 280 25.75 12.73 18.33
C ASN A 280 24.32 13.19 18.61
N GLN A 281 23.94 13.39 19.87
CA GLN A 281 22.54 13.61 20.25
C GLN A 281 21.91 14.82 19.55
N GLN A 282 22.66 15.91 19.38
CA GLN A 282 22.17 17.10 18.67
C GLN A 282 21.92 16.83 17.18
N ALA A 283 22.83 16.12 16.51
CA ALA A 283 22.69 15.76 15.10
C ALA A 283 21.51 14.79 14.89
N GLN A 284 21.33 13.83 15.79
CA GLN A 284 20.19 12.91 15.79
C GLN A 284 18.86 13.66 15.93
N GLN A 285 18.77 14.58 16.89
CA GLN A 285 17.57 15.39 17.10
C GLN A 285 17.26 16.27 15.88
N GLN A 286 18.29 16.86 15.26
CA GLN A 286 18.11 17.68 14.06
C GLN A 286 17.64 16.84 12.86
N ALA A 287 18.20 15.65 12.66
CA ALA A 287 17.78 14.76 11.58
C ALA A 287 16.32 14.31 11.76
N LEU A 288 15.94 13.91 12.97
CA LEU A 288 14.56 13.53 13.30
C LEU A 288 13.58 14.69 13.08
N ALA A 289 13.90 15.88 13.59
CA ALA A 289 13.04 17.06 13.43
C ALA A 289 12.86 17.43 11.95
N ASN A 290 13.92 17.32 11.15
CA ASN A 290 13.84 17.56 9.71
C ASN A 290 12.93 16.54 9.00
N LEU A 291 13.07 15.24 9.34
CA LEU A 291 12.20 14.20 8.78
C LEU A 291 10.73 14.42 9.16
N GLN A 292 10.45 14.66 10.45
CA GLN A 292 9.09 14.90 10.95
C GLN A 292 8.45 16.12 10.27
N SER A 293 9.19 17.22 10.13
CA SER A 293 8.71 18.41 9.41
C SER A 293 8.42 18.10 7.93
N THR A 294 9.36 17.43 7.25
CA THR A 294 9.21 17.09 5.82
C THR A 294 8.00 16.18 5.59
N PHE A 295 7.74 15.24 6.50
CA PHE A 295 6.58 14.36 6.41
C PHE A 295 5.27 15.09 6.72
N ALA A 296 5.25 15.97 7.72
CA ALA A 296 4.08 16.80 8.01
C ALA A 296 3.71 17.71 6.83
N ASP A 297 4.72 18.24 6.12
CA ASP A 297 4.52 19.01 4.89
C ASP A 297 3.89 18.15 3.78
N LEU A 298 4.38 16.91 3.58
CA LEU A 298 3.76 15.96 2.63
C LEU A 298 2.29 15.71 2.99
N LEU A 299 1.97 15.42 4.25
CA LEU A 299 0.58 15.14 4.67
C LEU A 299 -0.34 16.35 4.41
N THR A 300 0.17 17.57 4.64
CA THR A 300 -0.54 18.82 4.35
C THR A 300 -0.76 19.01 2.84
N GLU A 301 0.23 18.66 2.03
CA GLU A 301 0.15 18.71 0.58
C GLU A 301 -0.87 17.69 0.03
N LEU A 302 -0.81 16.43 0.49
CA LEU A 302 -1.79 15.39 0.14
C LEU A 302 -3.23 15.83 0.47
N ASP A 303 -3.46 16.41 1.66
CA ASP A 303 -4.78 16.95 2.01
C ASP A 303 -5.19 18.09 1.07
N SER A 304 -4.28 19.02 0.74
CA SER A 304 -4.57 20.15 -0.15
C SER A 304 -4.93 19.69 -1.56
N ILE A 305 -4.23 18.69 -2.09
CA ILE A 305 -4.44 18.15 -3.43
C ILE A 305 -5.84 17.53 -3.55
N TRP A 306 -6.20 16.59 -2.67
CA TRP A 306 -7.48 15.88 -2.78
C TRP A 306 -8.67 16.62 -2.17
N ASN A 307 -8.48 17.32 -1.04
CA ASN A 307 -9.59 17.90 -0.29
C ASN A 307 -9.88 19.36 -0.63
N ILE A 308 -8.91 20.09 -1.21
CA ILE A 308 -9.06 21.49 -1.64
C ILE A 308 -9.07 21.61 -3.18
N GLY A 309 -8.38 20.71 -3.89
CA GLY A 309 -8.34 20.70 -5.36
C GLY A 309 -7.23 21.58 -5.94
N GLN A 310 -6.08 21.64 -5.26
CA GLN A 310 -4.89 22.31 -5.78
C GLN A 310 -4.40 21.58 -7.04
N ASP A 311 -4.17 22.34 -8.12
CA ASP A 311 -3.67 21.83 -9.40
C ASP A 311 -2.16 21.55 -9.32
N ILE A 312 -1.82 20.27 -9.15
CA ILE A 312 -0.43 19.79 -9.04
C ILE A 312 0.38 19.88 -10.33
N THR A 313 -0.25 20.21 -11.47
CA THR A 313 0.49 20.38 -12.73
C THR A 313 1.21 21.73 -12.81
N GLN A 314 0.93 22.65 -11.87
CA GLN A 314 1.50 24.00 -11.86
C GLN A 314 2.62 24.20 -10.81
N ASP A 315 2.68 23.36 -9.77
CA ASP A 315 3.78 23.36 -8.80
C ASP A 315 4.83 22.31 -9.20
N ASN A 316 6.05 22.76 -9.47
CA ASN A 316 7.12 21.93 -10.00
C ASN A 316 7.39 20.68 -9.13
N ASN A 317 7.08 19.51 -9.72
CA ASN A 317 7.43 18.14 -9.31
C ASN A 317 6.83 17.65 -7.97
N PHE A 318 5.70 16.95 -8.07
CA PHE A 318 5.15 16.06 -7.02
C PHE A 318 6.20 15.06 -6.46
N TRP A 319 7.22 14.73 -7.25
CA TRP A 319 8.36 13.89 -6.82
C TRP A 319 9.30 14.55 -5.79
N ASN A 320 9.31 15.88 -5.70
CA ASN A 320 10.22 16.60 -4.81
C ASN A 320 9.99 16.26 -3.32
N PRO A 321 8.75 16.21 -2.81
CA PRO A 321 8.44 15.67 -1.49
C PRO A 321 9.01 14.27 -1.25
N MET A 322 8.77 13.31 -2.14
CA MET A 322 9.29 11.93 -2.00
C MET A 322 10.83 11.90 -1.91
N PHE A 323 11.52 12.59 -2.82
CA PHE A 323 12.99 12.69 -2.76
C PHE A 323 13.48 13.45 -1.51
N GLY A 324 12.72 14.41 -1.02
CA GLY A 324 12.96 15.09 0.25
C GLY A 324 12.90 14.12 1.43
N LEU A 325 11.87 13.27 1.48
CA LEU A 325 11.69 12.26 2.53
C LEU A 325 12.80 11.21 2.49
N LEU A 326 13.17 10.71 1.30
CA LEU A 326 14.30 9.79 1.15
C LEU A 326 15.59 10.35 1.75
N LYS A 327 15.92 11.62 1.44
CA LYS A 327 17.10 12.29 1.98
C LYS A 327 17.00 12.49 3.49
N ALA A 328 15.85 12.92 3.99
CA ALA A 328 15.65 13.18 5.42
C ALA A 328 15.72 11.89 6.26
N ALA A 329 15.13 10.79 5.77
CA ALA A 329 15.18 9.49 6.43
C ALA A 329 16.60 8.90 6.40
N GLN A 330 17.32 9.01 5.27
CA GLN A 330 18.72 8.59 5.21
C GLN A 330 19.62 9.41 6.15
N ALA A 331 19.35 10.71 6.32
CA ALA A 331 20.09 11.55 7.26
C ALA A 331 19.92 11.09 8.72
N CYS A 332 18.76 10.54 9.09
CA CYS A 332 18.57 9.91 10.41
C CYS A 332 19.52 8.72 10.61
N TRP A 333 19.57 7.82 9.61
CA TRP A 333 20.46 6.67 9.63
C TRP A 333 21.95 7.06 9.69
N GLN A 334 22.35 8.09 8.93
CA GLN A 334 23.71 8.63 8.95
C GLN A 334 24.07 9.26 10.31
N ALA A 335 23.10 9.86 11.00
CA ALA A 335 23.25 10.34 12.38
C ALA A 335 23.22 9.21 13.43
N GLY A 336 22.94 7.97 13.01
CA GLY A 336 22.87 6.80 13.89
C GLY A 336 21.59 6.71 14.72
N VAL A 337 20.47 7.22 14.21
CA VAL A 337 19.15 7.12 14.84
C VAL A 337 18.11 6.56 13.86
N ILE A 338 17.20 5.73 14.35
CA ILE A 338 16.10 5.18 13.55
C ILE A 338 15.16 6.34 13.16
N PRO A 339 14.78 6.49 11.88
CA PRO A 339 13.75 7.41 11.42
C PRO A 339 12.48 7.38 12.30
N LYS A 340 11.93 8.57 12.59
CA LYS A 340 10.60 8.74 13.19
C LYS A 340 9.83 9.76 12.37
N TRP A 341 8.59 9.43 12.03
CA TRP A 341 7.80 10.19 11.08
C TRP A 341 6.77 11.12 11.74
N SER A 342 6.54 10.94 13.04
CA SER A 342 5.67 11.79 13.88
C SER A 342 6.31 12.05 15.24
#